data_AF-A0A7X6TDG6-F1
#
_entry.id   AF-A0A7X6TDG6-F1
#
_cell.length_a   1.000
_cell.length_b   1.000
_cell.length_c   1.000
_cell.angle_alpha   90.00
_cell.angle_beta   90.00
_cell.angle_gamma   90.00
#
_symmetry.space_group_name_H-M   'P 1'
#
loop_
_entity.id
_entity.type
_entity.pdbx_description
1 polymer ?
#
loop_
_entity_poly.entity_id
_entity_poly.type
_entity_poly.pdbx_seq_one_letter_code
_entity_poly.pdbx_strand_id
1 'polypeptide(L)'
;MSVHNEDSRKVTTHRLTEMKQRNEKIAMLTAYDYSMAKLIDQAGMDVILVGDSASNVMAGNVTTLPITLDQMIYHGKSVAKAVKRALVVVDMPFGSYQGNSREAISSAIRIMKETHADALKLEGGSEIMESVQRILSAGIPIMGHLGLTPQSINKFGTYTVRAKEESEAKKLI
;
A
#
# COMPACT_ATOMS: atom_id res chain seq x y z
N MET A 1 3.29 -27.16 -18.88
CA MET A 1 2.69 -26.22 -19.85
C MET A 1 2.66 -24.86 -19.19
N SER A 2 3.41 -23.90 -19.73
CA SER A 2 3.45 -22.54 -19.19
C SER A 2 2.14 -21.84 -19.48
N VAL A 3 1.33 -21.62 -18.45
CA VAL A 3 0.15 -20.75 -18.48
C VAL A 3 0.61 -19.28 -18.36
N HIS A 4 1.44 -18.83 -19.30
CA HIS A 4 1.60 -17.39 -19.51
C HIS A 4 0.37 -16.91 -20.29
N ASN A 5 -0.69 -16.60 -19.55
CA ASN A 5 -1.84 -15.91 -20.12
C ASN A 5 -1.36 -14.51 -20.58
N GLU A 6 -1.47 -14.23 -21.87
CA GLU A 6 -0.97 -13.05 -22.60
C GLU A 6 -1.63 -11.71 -22.21
N ASP A 7 -2.34 -11.65 -21.07
CA ASP A 7 -3.01 -10.42 -20.65
C ASP A 7 -2.03 -9.44 -19.98
N SER A 8 -1.25 -8.80 -20.85
CA SER A 8 -0.32 -7.71 -20.59
C SER A 8 -0.99 -6.37 -20.28
N ARG A 9 -2.33 -6.31 -20.27
CA ARG A 9 -3.06 -5.08 -19.92
C ARG A 9 -2.71 -4.65 -18.49
N LYS A 10 -2.68 -3.35 -18.26
CA LYS A 10 -2.51 -2.76 -16.93
C LYS A 10 -3.54 -3.34 -15.95
N VAL A 11 -3.09 -3.71 -14.75
CA VAL A 11 -3.95 -4.13 -13.65
C VAL A 11 -4.52 -2.88 -13.00
N THR A 12 -5.84 -2.86 -12.87
CA THR A 12 -6.62 -1.77 -12.27
C THR A 12 -7.42 -2.30 -11.08
N THR A 13 -7.96 -1.40 -10.26
CA THR A 13 -8.89 -1.78 -9.17
C THR A 13 -10.10 -2.57 -9.67
N HIS A 14 -10.58 -2.26 -10.87
CA HIS A 14 -11.64 -3.03 -11.53
C HIS A 14 -11.19 -4.45 -11.84
N ARG A 15 -10.01 -4.64 -12.44
CA ARG A 15 -9.47 -5.98 -12.72
C ARG A 15 -9.28 -6.81 -11.45
N LEU A 16 -8.83 -6.21 -10.34
CA LEU A 16 -8.75 -6.91 -9.06
C LEU A 16 -10.12 -7.38 -8.56
N THR A 17 -11.18 -6.60 -8.82
CA THR A 17 -12.56 -6.98 -8.51
C THR A 17 -13.02 -8.16 -9.36
N GLU A 18 -12.73 -8.13 -10.65
CA GLU A 18 -13.05 -9.25 -11.55
C GLU A 18 -12.29 -10.53 -11.16
N MET A 19 -11.00 -10.43 -10.82
CA MET A 19 -10.20 -11.56 -10.33
C MET A 19 -10.85 -12.20 -9.10
N LYS A 20 -11.29 -11.37 -8.14
CA LYS A 20 -12.03 -11.84 -6.96
C LYS A 20 -13.32 -12.57 -7.35
N GLN A 21 -14.09 -12.03 -8.29
CA GLN A 21 -15.34 -12.66 -8.77
C GLN A 21 -15.08 -14.01 -9.46
N ARG A 22 -13.94 -14.15 -10.16
CA ARG A 22 -13.50 -15.40 -10.78
C ARG A 22 -12.75 -16.33 -9.82
N ASN A 23 -12.61 -15.96 -8.54
CA ASN A 23 -11.83 -16.68 -7.54
C ASN A 23 -10.34 -16.89 -7.93
N GLU A 24 -9.80 -15.97 -8.73
CA GLU A 24 -8.38 -15.91 -9.08
C GLU A 24 -7.61 -15.26 -7.92
N LYS A 25 -6.50 -15.89 -7.52
CA LYS A 25 -5.65 -15.34 -6.45
C LYS A 25 -4.88 -14.13 -6.99
N ILE A 26 -4.83 -13.08 -6.18
CA ILE A 26 -4.08 -11.85 -6.47
C ILE A 26 -2.69 -11.98 -5.85
N ALA A 27 -1.64 -11.85 -6.65
CA ALA A 27 -0.26 -11.87 -6.18
C ALA A 27 0.25 -10.44 -5.97
N MET A 28 0.83 -10.18 -4.80
CA MET A 28 1.40 -8.89 -4.42
C MET A 28 2.80 -9.06 -3.86
N LEU A 29 3.72 -8.19 -4.27
CA LEU A 29 5.07 -8.13 -3.70
C LEU A 29 5.51 -6.68 -3.51
N THR A 30 6.41 -6.45 -2.56
CA THR A 30 7.01 -5.12 -2.36
C THR A 30 8.15 -4.86 -3.35
N ALA A 31 8.31 -3.60 -3.74
CA ALA A 31 9.46 -3.12 -4.50
C ALA A 31 9.77 -1.67 -4.11
N TYR A 32 11.05 -1.28 -4.20
CA TYR A 32 11.49 0.05 -3.73
C TYR A 32 12.37 0.78 -4.76
N ASP A 33 12.76 0.11 -5.85
CA ASP A 33 13.62 0.68 -6.88
C ASP A 33 13.19 0.22 -8.28
N TYR A 34 13.73 0.89 -9.29
CA TYR A 34 13.40 0.67 -10.70
C TYR A 34 13.76 -0.75 -11.18
N SER A 35 14.93 -1.25 -10.81
CA SER A 35 15.47 -2.51 -11.32
C SER A 35 14.66 -3.68 -10.80
N MET A 36 14.40 -3.71 -9.50
CA MET A 36 13.61 -4.76 -8.86
C MET A 36 12.15 -4.71 -9.33
N ALA A 37 11.54 -3.52 -9.37
CA ALA A 37 10.16 -3.37 -9.84
C ALA A 37 9.96 -3.89 -11.27
N LYS A 38 10.93 -3.66 -12.17
CA LYS A 38 10.88 -4.18 -13.54
C LYS A 38 10.86 -5.71 -13.58
N LEU A 39 11.69 -6.37 -12.77
CA LEU A 39 11.73 -7.83 -12.68
C LEU A 39 10.43 -8.39 -12.11
N ILE A 40 9.91 -7.78 -11.05
CA ILE A 40 8.68 -8.20 -10.38
C ILE A 40 7.46 -8.04 -11.31
N ASP A 41 7.39 -6.94 -12.07
CA ASP A 41 6.34 -6.71 -13.06
C ASP A 41 6.38 -7.76 -14.19
N GLN A 42 7.58 -8.06 -14.70
CA GLN A 42 7.80 -9.09 -15.72
C GLN A 42 7.49 -10.52 -15.22
N ALA A 43 7.67 -10.77 -13.92
CA ALA A 43 7.28 -12.01 -13.28
C ALA A 43 5.75 -12.16 -13.14
N GLY A 44 4.98 -11.13 -13.48
CA GLY A 44 3.52 -11.19 -13.56
C GLY A 44 2.79 -10.85 -12.26
N MET A 45 3.43 -10.17 -11.29
CA MET A 45 2.71 -9.71 -10.09
C MET A 45 1.54 -8.80 -10.45
N ASP A 46 0.40 -8.97 -9.78
CA ASP A 46 -0.79 -8.16 -10.03
C ASP A 46 -0.70 -6.81 -9.35
N VAL A 47 -0.06 -6.77 -8.18
CA VAL A 47 0.13 -5.55 -7.38
C VAL A 47 1.58 -5.44 -6.94
N ILE A 48 2.15 -4.25 -7.08
CA ILE A 48 3.46 -3.90 -6.53
C ILE A 48 3.25 -2.85 -5.45
N LEU A 49 3.64 -3.18 -4.22
CA LEU A 49 3.53 -2.29 -3.07
C LEU A 49 4.87 -1.60 -2.80
N VAL A 50 4.87 -0.27 -2.87
CA VAL A 50 5.93 0.55 -2.29
C VAL A 50 5.58 0.77 -0.83
N GLY A 51 6.02 -0.16 0.00
CA GLY A 51 5.68 -0.21 1.42
C GLY A 51 6.61 0.62 2.32
N ASP A 52 6.09 1.09 3.45
CA ASP A 52 6.88 1.75 4.49
C ASP A 52 7.93 0.82 5.15
N SER A 53 7.82 -0.49 4.90
CA SER A 53 8.84 -1.51 5.16
C SER A 53 10.20 -1.18 4.54
N ALA A 54 10.27 -0.28 3.56
CA ALA A 54 11.51 0.32 3.07
C ALA A 54 12.36 0.92 4.21
N SER A 55 11.72 1.43 5.28
CA SER A 55 12.42 1.93 6.47
C SER A 55 13.36 0.88 7.05
N ASN A 56 12.88 -0.37 7.15
CA ASN A 56 13.64 -1.47 7.70
C ASN A 56 14.65 -2.02 6.68
N VAL A 57 14.18 -2.35 5.48
CA VAL A 57 14.98 -3.14 4.52
C VAL A 57 15.88 -2.31 3.62
N MET A 58 15.56 -1.02 3.42
CA MET A 58 16.37 -0.11 2.60
C MET A 58 17.18 0.86 3.46
N ALA A 59 16.61 1.35 4.57
CA ALA A 59 17.26 2.33 5.43
C ALA A 59 17.85 1.75 6.73
N GLY A 60 17.59 0.47 7.06
CA GLY A 60 18.16 -0.19 8.23
C GLY A 60 17.57 0.26 9.57
N ASN A 61 16.44 0.97 9.58
CA ASN A 61 15.77 1.37 10.81
C ASN A 61 15.15 0.16 11.53
N VAL A 62 14.96 0.29 12.84
CA VAL A 62 14.32 -0.76 13.65
C VAL A 62 12.82 -0.85 13.39
N THR A 63 12.16 0.27 13.07
CA THR A 63 10.71 0.34 12.80
C THR A 63 10.42 1.10 11.52
N THR A 64 9.17 1.09 11.06
CA THR A 64 8.73 1.88 9.90
C THR A 64 8.49 3.35 10.22
N LEU A 65 8.36 3.72 11.51
CA LEU A 65 8.04 5.08 11.95
C LEU A 65 8.97 6.19 11.41
N PRO A 66 10.30 5.98 11.25
CA PRO A 66 11.18 7.06 10.80
C PRO A 66 11.08 7.37 9.31
N ILE A 67 10.43 6.54 8.48
CA ILE A 67 10.37 6.81 7.05
C ILE A 67 9.49 8.01 6.75
N THR A 68 10.03 8.92 5.97
CA THR A 68 9.38 10.19 5.65
C THR A 68 8.50 10.08 4.40
N LEU A 69 7.59 11.04 4.24
CA LEU A 69 6.81 11.19 3.02
C LEU A 69 7.69 11.36 1.78
N ASP A 70 8.81 12.09 1.89
CA ASP A 70 9.73 12.33 0.78
C ASP A 70 10.45 11.03 0.35
N GLN A 71 10.83 10.18 1.31
CA GLN A 71 11.41 8.86 1.01
C GLN A 71 10.38 7.94 0.35
N MET A 72 9.14 7.92 0.82
CA MET A 72 8.06 7.17 0.16
C MET A 72 7.83 7.65 -1.27
N ILE A 73 7.83 8.96 -1.50
CA ILE A 73 7.72 9.54 -2.84
C ILE A 73 8.93 9.16 -3.72
N TYR A 74 10.14 9.16 -3.17
CA TYR A 74 11.34 8.77 -3.92
C TYR A 74 11.28 7.32 -4.40
N HIS A 75 10.93 6.38 -3.52
CA HIS A 75 10.75 4.97 -3.89
C HIS A 75 9.56 4.80 -4.84
N GLY A 76 8.44 5.49 -4.58
CA GLY A 76 7.23 5.47 -5.41
C GLY A 76 7.52 5.90 -6.84
N LYS A 77 8.23 7.02 -7.03
CA LYS A 77 8.70 7.50 -8.35
C LYS A 77 9.54 6.47 -9.08
N SER A 78 10.44 5.81 -8.36
CA SER A 78 11.37 4.83 -8.95
C SER A 78 10.63 3.60 -9.46
N VAL A 79 9.68 3.08 -8.67
CA VAL A 79 8.87 1.92 -9.01
C VAL A 79 7.87 2.23 -10.12
N ALA A 80 7.12 3.32 -10.02
CA ALA A 80 6.10 3.68 -11.02
C ALA A 80 6.69 3.87 -12.43
N LYS A 81 7.95 4.34 -12.55
CA LYS A 81 8.66 4.44 -13.83
C LYS A 81 9.03 3.09 -14.45
N ALA A 82 9.15 2.04 -13.65
CA ALA A 82 9.53 0.70 -14.10
C ALA A 82 8.33 -0.16 -14.49
N VAL A 83 7.24 -0.05 -13.74
CA VAL A 83 6.08 -0.94 -13.83
C VAL A 83 5.20 -0.59 -15.03
N LYS A 84 4.87 -1.59 -15.84
CA LYS A 84 3.97 -1.45 -17.00
C LYS A 84 2.62 -2.12 -16.76
N ARG A 85 2.61 -3.28 -16.10
CA ARG A 85 1.40 -4.11 -15.94
C ARG A 85 0.80 -4.00 -14.53
N ALA A 86 1.55 -4.24 -13.47
CA ALA A 86 1.02 -4.33 -12.11
C ALA A 86 0.36 -3.02 -11.64
N LEU A 87 -0.61 -3.12 -10.74
CA LEU A 87 -1.14 -1.97 -9.99
C LEU A 87 -0.08 -1.52 -8.99
N VAL A 88 0.37 -0.27 -9.06
CA VAL A 88 1.34 0.30 -8.13
C VAL A 88 0.62 0.95 -6.98
N VAL A 89 0.87 0.46 -5.76
CA VAL A 89 0.31 1.01 -4.51
C VAL A 89 1.44 1.61 -3.70
N VAL A 90 1.26 2.82 -3.17
CA VAL A 90 2.25 3.47 -2.29
C VAL A 90 1.67 3.61 -0.89
N ASP A 91 2.44 3.24 0.12
CA ASP A 91 2.05 3.49 1.51
C ASP A 91 2.04 4.97 1.84
N MET A 92 1.02 5.39 2.59
CA MET A 92 1.09 6.62 3.35
C MET A 92 1.87 6.35 4.64
N PRO A 93 3.02 7.01 4.88
CA PRO A 93 3.83 6.74 6.07
C PRO A 93 3.16 7.29 7.32
N PHE A 94 3.61 6.81 8.49
CA PHE A 94 3.13 7.27 9.78
C PHE A 94 3.21 8.81 9.91
N GLY A 95 2.17 9.41 10.50
CA GLY A 95 2.04 10.85 10.70
C GLY A 95 1.50 11.60 9.48
N SER A 96 1.38 10.97 8.31
CA SER A 96 0.93 11.65 7.09
C SER A 96 -0.58 11.63 6.86
N TYR A 97 -1.34 10.86 7.65
CA TYR A 97 -2.78 10.70 7.46
C TYR A 97 -3.61 10.50 8.74
N GLN A 98 -2.97 10.20 9.87
CA GLN A 98 -3.65 10.00 11.14
C GLN A 98 -4.05 11.35 11.77
N GLY A 99 -5.22 11.41 12.41
CA GLY A 99 -5.64 12.54 13.25
C GLY A 99 -6.10 13.80 12.51
N ASN A 100 -5.55 14.12 11.33
CA ASN A 100 -5.96 15.28 10.54
C ASN A 100 -6.27 14.89 9.08
N SER A 101 -7.56 14.85 8.77
CA SER A 101 -8.06 14.47 7.45
C SER A 101 -7.69 15.45 6.32
N ARG A 102 -7.44 16.73 6.63
CA ARG A 102 -6.96 17.72 5.64
C ARG A 102 -5.49 17.49 5.28
N GLU A 103 -4.68 17.14 6.28
CA GLU A 103 -3.29 16.76 6.06
C GLU A 103 -3.20 15.44 5.30
N ALA A 104 -4.06 14.47 5.65
CA ALA A 104 -4.18 13.20 4.95
C ALA A 104 -4.40 13.38 3.45
N ILE A 105 -5.37 14.20 3.05
CA ILE A 105 -5.61 14.43 1.61
C ILE A 105 -4.49 15.23 0.93
N SER A 106 -3.87 16.18 1.63
CA SER A 106 -2.72 16.92 1.09
C SER A 106 -1.53 15.98 0.80
N SER A 107 -1.20 15.11 1.77
CA SER A 107 -0.17 14.08 1.62
C SER A 107 -0.52 13.10 0.51
N ALA A 108 -1.77 12.61 0.45
CA ALA A 108 -2.24 11.70 -0.58
C ALA A 108 -2.11 12.30 -2.00
N ILE A 109 -2.58 13.54 -2.19
CA ILE A 109 -2.46 14.26 -3.47
C ILE A 109 -0.99 14.40 -3.86
N ARG A 110 -0.13 14.75 -2.91
CA ARG A 110 1.31 14.90 -3.14
C ARG A 110 1.93 13.58 -3.62
N ILE A 111 1.67 12.47 -2.92
CA ILE A 111 2.15 11.14 -3.34
C ILE A 111 1.67 10.83 -4.76
N MET A 112 0.37 10.96 -5.05
CA MET A 112 -0.19 10.62 -6.36
C MET A 112 0.41 11.46 -7.49
N LYS A 113 0.50 12.78 -7.31
CA LYS A 113 1.06 13.69 -8.32
C LYS A 113 2.54 13.44 -8.58
N GLU A 114 3.29 13.19 -7.53
CA GLU A 114 4.74 13.09 -7.63
C GLU A 114 5.20 11.69 -8.06
N THR A 115 4.49 10.63 -7.65
CA THR A 115 4.89 9.25 -7.95
C THR A 115 4.24 8.69 -9.21
N HIS A 116 3.05 9.17 -9.58
CA HIS A 116 2.18 8.53 -10.58
C HIS A 116 1.76 7.10 -10.21
N ALA A 117 1.71 6.76 -8.92
CA ALA A 117 1.13 5.50 -8.46
C ALA A 117 -0.38 5.42 -8.77
N ASP A 118 -0.93 4.21 -8.72
CA ASP A 118 -2.33 3.94 -9.07
C ASP A 118 -3.27 4.01 -7.85
N ALA A 119 -2.75 3.75 -6.64
CA ALA A 119 -3.51 3.75 -5.39
C ALA A 119 -2.60 3.99 -4.18
N LEU A 120 -3.22 4.26 -3.02
CA LEU A 120 -2.53 4.42 -1.74
C LEU A 120 -2.91 3.32 -0.75
N LYS A 121 -1.99 2.94 0.16
CA LYS A 121 -2.29 2.05 1.30
C LYS A 121 -2.22 2.83 2.61
N LEU A 122 -3.21 2.61 3.48
CA LEU A 122 -3.33 3.25 4.80
C LEU A 122 -3.59 2.19 5.87
N GLU A 123 -2.95 2.35 7.04
CA GLU A 123 -3.17 1.48 8.20
C GLU A 123 -4.14 2.09 9.21
N GLY A 124 -5.14 1.34 9.62
CA GLY A 124 -6.08 1.76 10.67
C GLY A 124 -7.52 1.37 10.38
N GLY A 125 -8.29 1.23 11.45
CA GLY A 125 -9.72 0.92 11.39
C GLY A 125 -10.60 2.16 11.34
N SER A 126 -11.69 2.12 12.11
CA SER A 126 -12.65 3.23 12.20
C SER A 126 -12.03 4.56 12.63
N GLU A 127 -10.92 4.53 13.36
CA GLU A 127 -10.19 5.71 13.82
C GLU A 127 -9.64 6.62 12.70
N ILE A 128 -9.44 6.10 11.48
CA ILE A 128 -8.95 6.89 10.32
C ILE A 128 -10.04 7.10 9.25
N MET A 129 -11.29 6.74 9.54
CA MET A 129 -12.36 6.74 8.54
C MET A 129 -12.58 8.13 7.92
N GLU A 130 -12.41 9.19 8.71
CA GLU A 130 -12.54 10.56 8.20
C GLU A 130 -11.47 10.90 7.15
N SER A 131 -10.22 10.45 7.36
CA SER A 131 -9.14 10.60 6.40
C SER A 131 -9.41 9.77 5.14
N VAL A 132 -9.85 8.51 5.30
CA VAL A 132 -10.20 7.61 4.19
C VAL A 132 -11.30 8.21 3.30
N GLN A 133 -12.41 8.65 3.89
CA GLN A 133 -13.53 9.24 3.14
C GLN A 133 -13.10 10.49 2.35
N ARG A 134 -12.26 11.33 2.95
CA ARG A 134 -11.77 12.56 2.33
C ARG A 134 -10.80 12.29 1.19
N ILE A 135 -9.93 11.29 1.31
CA ILE A 135 -9.05 10.87 0.21
C ILE A 135 -9.85 10.25 -0.94
N LEU A 136 -10.82 9.38 -0.63
CA LEU A 136 -11.71 8.77 -1.62
C LEU A 136 -12.53 9.81 -2.38
N SER A 137 -12.98 10.89 -1.73
CA SER A 137 -13.76 11.95 -2.39
C SER A 137 -12.95 12.77 -3.41
N ALA A 138 -11.62 12.71 -3.37
CA ALA A 138 -10.75 13.24 -4.42
C ALA A 138 -10.44 12.21 -5.54
N GLY A 139 -11.09 11.04 -5.53
CA GLY A 139 -10.94 10.02 -6.56
C GLY A 139 -9.65 9.19 -6.43
N ILE A 140 -8.98 9.22 -5.28
CA ILE A 140 -7.75 8.44 -5.03
C ILE A 140 -8.15 7.06 -4.48
N PRO A 141 -7.83 5.94 -5.18
CA PRO A 141 -8.14 4.62 -4.66
C PRO A 141 -7.31 4.27 -3.42
N ILE A 142 -7.93 3.57 -2.47
CA ILE A 142 -7.32 3.19 -1.20
C ILE A 142 -7.35 1.68 -1.01
N MET A 143 -6.22 1.13 -0.58
CA MET A 143 -6.10 -0.18 0.03
C MET A 143 -6.04 -0.04 1.55
N GLY A 144 -7.03 -0.56 2.27
CA GLY A 144 -7.04 -0.56 3.73
C GLY A 144 -6.17 -1.68 4.30
N HIS A 145 -5.35 -1.36 5.31
CA HIS A 145 -4.57 -2.32 6.07
C HIS A 145 -5.11 -2.40 7.51
N LEU A 146 -5.68 -3.57 7.84
CA LEU A 146 -6.20 -3.90 9.17
C LEU A 146 -5.42 -5.07 9.78
N GLY A 147 -5.66 -5.36 11.05
CA GLY A 147 -4.96 -6.43 11.79
C GLY A 147 -3.70 -5.92 12.45
N LEU A 148 -2.54 -6.53 12.16
CA LEU A 148 -1.26 -6.05 12.66
C LEU A 148 -0.78 -4.88 11.80
N THR A 149 -0.84 -3.67 12.35
CA THR A 149 -0.41 -2.43 11.70
C THR A 149 0.93 -1.95 12.27
N PRO A 150 2.07 -2.17 11.59
CA PRO A 150 3.41 -1.77 12.04
C PRO A 150 3.54 -0.32 12.49
N GLN A 151 2.79 0.61 11.90
CA GLN A 151 2.84 2.03 12.29
C GLN A 151 2.28 2.28 13.69
N SER A 152 1.55 1.31 14.26
CA SER A 152 1.04 1.36 15.63
C SER A 152 1.93 0.62 16.63
N ILE A 153 3.20 0.34 16.29
CA ILE A 153 4.11 -0.42 17.16
C ILE A 153 4.24 0.17 18.57
N ASN A 154 4.25 1.49 18.72
CA ASN A 154 4.32 2.14 20.04
C ASN A 154 3.04 1.96 20.87
N LYS A 155 1.89 1.74 20.21
CA LYS A 155 0.61 1.46 20.86
C LYS A 155 0.50 -0.01 21.29
N PHE A 156 1.11 -0.91 20.53
CA PHE A 156 0.98 -2.36 20.74
C PHE A 156 2.18 -3.01 21.42
N GLY A 157 3.33 -2.35 21.44
CA GLY A 157 4.57 -2.80 22.09
C GLY A 157 5.26 -4.00 21.44
N THR A 158 4.61 -4.71 20.49
CA THR A 158 5.16 -5.92 19.84
C THR A 158 4.57 -6.15 18.45
N TYR A 159 5.27 -6.91 17.60
CA TYR A 159 4.77 -7.44 16.32
C TYR A 159 4.03 -8.78 16.50
N THR A 160 3.05 -8.82 17.40
CA THR A 160 2.29 -10.05 17.68
C THR A 160 1.01 -10.14 16.86
N VAL A 161 0.59 -11.39 16.59
CA VAL A 161 -0.67 -11.70 15.88
C VAL A 161 -1.85 -11.07 16.61
N ARG A 162 -2.75 -10.45 15.84
CA ARG A 162 -3.95 -9.72 16.31
C ARG A 162 -5.24 -10.52 16.10
N ALA A 163 -6.30 -10.05 16.72
CA ALA A 163 -7.63 -10.67 16.72
C ALA A 163 -7.63 -12.07 17.35
N LYS A 164 -6.86 -12.24 18.44
CA LYS A 164 -6.89 -13.49 19.22
C LYS A 164 -8.09 -13.58 20.15
N GLU A 165 -8.51 -12.44 20.69
CA GLU A 165 -9.68 -12.31 21.56
C GLU A 165 -10.93 -11.96 20.74
N GLU A 166 -12.09 -12.45 21.15
CA GLU A 166 -13.36 -12.27 20.41
C GLU A 166 -13.72 -10.79 20.22
N SER A 167 -13.45 -9.95 21.23
CA SER A 167 -13.70 -8.50 21.16
C SER A 167 -12.83 -7.81 20.09
N GLU A 168 -11.59 -8.25 19.93
CA GLU A 168 -10.66 -7.74 18.95
C GLU A 168 -10.99 -8.25 17.54
N ALA A 169 -11.40 -9.52 17.42
CA ALA A 169 -11.91 -10.08 16.17
C ALA A 169 -13.19 -9.37 15.70
N LYS A 170 -14.12 -9.08 16.62
CA LYS A 170 -15.32 -8.29 16.31
C LYS A 170 -15.00 -6.87 15.86
N LYS A 171 -13.93 -6.26 16.37
CA LYS A 171 -13.50 -4.94 15.92
C LYS A 171 -12.91 -4.93 14.50
N LEU A 172 -12.39 -6.08 14.05
CA LEU A 172 -11.76 -6.22 12.73
C LEU A 172 -12.79 -6.37 11.59
N ILE A 173 -13.99 -6.86 11.90
CA ILE A 173 -15.10 -7.12 10.98
C ILE A 173 -16.00 -5.90 10.87
#